data_AF-A0AAV8SMV8-F1
#
_entry.id   AF-A0AAV8SMV8-F1
#
_cell.length_a   1.000
_cell.length_b   1.000
_cell.length_c   1.000
_cell.angle_alpha   90.00
_cell.angle_beta   90.00
_cell.angle_gamma   90.00
#
_symmetry.space_group_name_H-M   'P 1'
#
loop_
_entity.id
_entity.type
_entity.pdbx_description
1 polymer ?
#
loop_
_entity_poly.entity_id
_entity_poly.type
_entity_poly.pdbx_seq_one_letter_code
_entity_poly.pdbx_strand_id
1 'polypeptide(L)'
;MTRASLQRCGKSCRLRWINYLRPDLKRGAFSQQEENLIIELHAVLSNRWSQIATQLPGRKNNEIKNLWNSCIKKKLRQRGIDPITHKPLSKVEKDKET
;
A
#
# COMPACT_ATOMS: atom_id res chain seq x y z
N MET A 1 -10.83 27.53 28.10
CA MET A 1 -10.56 27.07 26.72
C MET A 1 -9.05 26.97 26.53
N THR A 2 -8.48 25.77 26.68
CA THR A 2 -7.03 25.55 26.60
C THR A 2 -6.56 25.68 25.15
N ARG A 3 -5.77 26.73 24.89
CA ARG A 3 -5.02 26.92 23.63
C ARG A 3 -4.22 25.64 23.36
N ALA A 4 -4.57 24.92 22.30
CA ALA A 4 -3.77 23.82 21.81
C ALA A 4 -2.46 24.38 21.25
N SER A 5 -1.46 24.48 22.12
CA SER A 5 -0.06 24.72 21.75
C SER A 5 0.46 23.51 20.98
N LEU A 6 0.04 23.38 19.72
CA LEU A 6 0.78 22.61 18.72
C LEU A 6 2.08 23.36 18.43
N GLN A 7 3.02 23.28 19.38
CA GLN A 7 4.41 23.64 19.15
C GLN A 7 4.85 22.96 17.87
N ARG A 8 5.29 23.75 16.89
CA ARG A 8 5.84 23.26 15.63
C ARG A 8 7.21 22.64 15.91
N CYS A 9 7.22 21.46 16.52
CA CYS A 9 8.45 20.69 16.65
C CYS A 9 8.90 20.25 15.24
N GLY A 10 10.22 20.16 15.02
CA GLY A 10 10.77 19.81 13.70
C GLY A 10 10.19 18.52 13.10
N LYS A 11 9.70 17.61 13.96
CA LYS A 11 8.98 16.38 13.57
C LYS A 11 7.67 16.67 12.82
N SER A 12 6.88 17.65 13.26
CA SER A 12 5.62 18.04 12.60
C SER A 12 5.88 18.71 11.24
N CYS A 13 6.86 19.61 11.15
CA CYS A 13 7.26 20.23 9.88
C CYS A 13 7.81 19.20 8.88
N ARG A 14 8.70 18.30 9.33
CA ARG A 14 9.25 17.22 8.49
C ARG A 14 8.14 16.29 8.01
N LEU A 15 7.20 15.90 8.88
CA LEU A 15 6.07 15.06 8.49
C LEU A 15 5.16 15.77 7.48
N ARG A 16 4.90 17.06 7.65
CA ARG A 16 4.10 17.87 6.72
C ARG A 16 4.80 17.99 5.36
N TRP A 17 6.11 18.18 5.34
CA TRP A 17 6.88 18.19 4.09
C TRP A 17 6.79 16.86 3.36
N ILE A 18 7.12 15.75 4.03
CA ILE A 18 7.11 14.41 3.45
C ILE A 18 5.70 14.02 2.98
N ASN A 19 4.67 14.36 3.74
CA ASN A 19 3.31 13.92 3.44
C ASN A 19 2.52 14.83 2.50
N TYR A 20 2.84 16.12 2.46
CA TYR A 20 2.00 17.08 1.75
C TYR A 20 2.78 18.06 0.89
N LEU A 21 3.95 18.56 1.29
CA LEU A 21 4.59 19.67 0.56
C LEU A 21 5.69 19.26 -0.42
N ARG A 22 6.17 18.01 -0.37
CA ARG A 22 7.20 17.52 -1.29
C ARG A 22 6.70 17.58 -2.75
N PRO A 23 7.41 18.24 -3.68
CA PRO A 23 6.96 18.43 -5.06
C PRO A 23 6.83 17.11 -5.84
N ASP A 24 7.67 16.12 -5.53
CA ASP A 24 7.64 14.79 -6.17
C ASP A 24 6.47 13.90 -5.69
N LEU A 25 5.64 14.38 -4.76
CA LEU A 25 4.54 13.59 -4.21
C LEU A 25 3.39 13.53 -5.22
N LYS A 26 3.16 12.35 -5.79
CA LYS A 26 2.03 12.14 -6.70
C LYS A 26 0.72 12.08 -5.91
N ARG A 27 -0.13 13.07 -6.14
CA ARG A 27 -1.50 13.12 -5.58
C ARG A 27 -2.48 12.59 -6.63
N GLY A 28 -3.34 11.66 -6.23
CA GLY A 28 -4.37 11.09 -7.09
C GLY A 28 -4.39 9.57 -7.09
N ALA A 29 -5.29 9.01 -7.89
CA ALA A 29 -5.47 7.57 -8.06
C ALA A 29 -4.17 6.89 -8.51
N PHE A 30 -4.01 5.62 -8.15
CA PHE A 30 -2.95 4.78 -8.70
C PHE A 30 -3.26 4.46 -10.15
N SER A 31 -2.25 4.51 -11.02
CA SER A 31 -2.41 4.01 -12.39
C SER A 31 -2.48 2.49 -12.40
N GLN A 32 -3.03 1.91 -13.46
CA GLN A 32 -3.09 0.45 -13.59
C GLN A 32 -1.69 -0.18 -13.62
N GLN A 33 -0.71 0.52 -14.18
CA GLN A 33 0.70 0.11 -14.16
C GLN A 33 1.26 0.09 -12.74
N GLU A 34 0.99 1.12 -11.93
CA GLU A 34 1.40 1.14 -10.52
C GLU A 34 0.71 0.01 -9.73
N GLU A 35 -0.58 -0.25 -9.97
CA GLU A 35 -1.30 -1.36 -9.34
C GLU A 35 -0.68 -2.72 -9.67
N ASN A 36 -0.38 -2.98 -10.95
CA ASN A 36 0.22 -4.25 -11.38
C ASN A 36 1.60 -4.45 -10.75
N LEU A 37 2.43 -3.40 -10.73
CA LEU A 37 3.74 -3.45 -10.10
C LEU A 37 3.64 -3.74 -8.59
N ILE A 38 2.64 -3.16 -7.90
CA ILE A 38 2.39 -3.45 -6.48
C ILE A 38 2.03 -4.91 -6.27
N ILE A 39 1.21 -5.50 -7.15
CA ILE A 39 0.83 -6.93 -7.08
C ILE A 39 2.06 -7.82 -7.24
N GLU A 40 2.88 -7.57 -8.26
CA GLU A 40 4.12 -8.32 -8.53
C GLU A 40 5.11 -8.20 -7.38
N LEU A 41 5.36 -6.99 -6.90
CA LEU A 41 6.27 -6.76 -5.76
C LEU A 41 5.73 -7.37 -4.47
N HIS A 42 4.41 -7.34 -4.23
CA HIS A 42 3.82 -8.01 -3.08
C HIS A 42 3.94 -9.54 -3.17
N ALA A 43 3.92 -10.12 -4.37
CA ALA A 43 4.13 -11.57 -4.54
C ALA A 43 5.55 -12.00 -4.11
N VAL A 44 6.55 -11.13 -4.32
CA VAL A 44 7.95 -11.41 -3.95
C VAL A 44 8.29 -10.96 -2.52
N LEU A 45 7.84 -9.77 -2.13
CA LEU A 45 8.23 -9.09 -0.89
C LEU A 45 7.16 -9.14 0.21
N SER A 46 5.92 -9.55 -0.10
CA SER A 46 4.78 -9.55 0.82
C SER A 46 4.55 -8.16 1.46
N ASN A 47 4.26 -8.10 2.76
CA ASN A 47 3.93 -6.87 3.51
C ASN A 47 5.12 -5.92 3.75
N ARG A 48 6.22 -6.03 3.00
CA ARG A 48 7.39 -5.15 3.14
C ARG A 48 7.18 -3.82 2.39
N TRP A 49 6.17 -3.07 2.81
CA TRP A 49 5.70 -1.84 2.13
C TRP A 49 6.78 -0.77 1.92
N SER A 50 7.72 -0.67 2.86
CA SER A 50 8.83 0.29 2.72
C SER A 50 9.76 -0.08 1.56
N GLN A 51 10.00 -1.37 1.29
CA GLN A 51 10.77 -1.83 0.13
C GLN A 51 9.97 -1.74 -1.17
N ILE A 52 8.65 -1.96 -1.12
CA ILE A 52 7.79 -1.75 -2.30
C ILE A 52 7.77 -0.26 -2.67
N ALA A 53 7.73 0.64 -1.69
CA ALA A 53 7.76 2.08 -1.91
C ALA A 53 9.04 2.59 -2.58
N THR A 54 10.18 1.90 -2.44
CA THR A 54 11.41 2.33 -3.14
C THR A 54 11.31 2.14 -4.66
N GLN A 55 10.42 1.25 -5.12
CA GLN A 55 10.17 0.99 -6.55
C GLN A 55 9.08 1.89 -7.13
N LEU A 56 8.39 2.68 -6.30
CA LEU A 56 7.28 3.54 -6.70
C LEU A 56 7.61 5.00 -6.38
N PRO A 57 8.32 5.71 -7.28
CA PRO A 57 8.73 7.09 -7.04
C PRO A 57 7.50 7.97 -6.85
N GLY A 58 7.50 8.75 -5.76
CA GLY A 58 6.41 9.67 -5.43
C GLY A 58 5.21 9.03 -4.72
N ARG A 59 5.25 7.71 -4.42
CA ARG A 59 4.24 7.02 -3.60
C ARG A 59 4.82 6.62 -2.25
N LYS A 60 4.03 6.76 -1.19
CA LYS A 60 4.43 6.40 0.18
C LYS A 60 3.98 4.98 0.51
N ASN A 61 4.74 4.32 1.38
CA ASN A 61 4.42 2.96 1.88
C ASN A 61 2.98 2.84 2.43
N ASN A 62 2.47 3.88 3.11
CA ASN A 62 1.12 3.89 3.65
C ASN A 62 0.05 3.95 2.55
N GLU A 63 0.32 4.64 1.45
CA GLU A 63 -0.59 4.72 0.30
C GLU A 63 -0.67 3.37 -0.41
N ILE A 64 0.47 2.69 -0.58
CA ILE A 64 0.55 1.34 -1.15
C ILE A 64 -0.23 0.35 -0.28
N LYS A 65 -0.01 0.37 1.04
CA LYS A 65 -0.78 -0.46 1.99
C LYS A 65 -2.28 -0.16 1.92
N ASN A 66 -2.67 1.10 1.77
CA ASN A 66 -4.08 1.48 1.64
C ASN A 66 -4.69 0.97 0.32
N LEU A 67 -4.00 1.13 -0.81
CA LEU A 67 -4.43 0.59 -2.09
C LEU A 67 -4.61 -0.92 -2.04
N TRP A 68 -3.67 -1.62 -1.40
CA TRP A 68 -3.73 -3.05 -1.21
C TRP A 68 -5.00 -3.48 -0.46
N ASN A 69 -5.25 -2.89 0.71
CA ASN A 69 -6.38 -3.27 1.55
C ASN A 69 -7.74 -2.86 0.97
N SER A 70 -7.82 -1.72 0.30
CA SER A 70 -9.09 -1.17 -0.20
C SER A 70 -9.48 -1.70 -1.57
N CYS A 71 -8.51 -1.92 -2.47
CA CYS A 71 -8.75 -2.22 -3.88
C CYS A 71 -8.25 -3.62 -4.26
N ILE A 72 -6.93 -3.85 -4.15
CA ILE A 72 -6.29 -5.06 -4.70
C ILE A 72 -6.79 -6.32 -4.01
N LYS A 73 -6.89 -6.32 -2.68
CA LYS A 73 -7.39 -7.46 -1.90
C LYS A 73 -8.80 -7.90 -2.31
N LYS A 74 -9.67 -6.93 -2.68
CA LYS A 74 -11.03 -7.21 -3.18
C LYS A 74 -10.98 -7.74 -4.62
N LYS A 75 -10.18 -7.12 -5.49
CA LYS A 75 -9.99 -7.57 -6.89
C LYS A 75 -9.45 -9.00 -6.96
N LEU A 76 -8.48 -9.37 -6.13
CA LEU A 76 -7.91 -10.73 -6.09
C LEU A 76 -8.95 -11.76 -5.65
N ARG A 77 -9.70 -11.47 -4.59
CA ARG A 77 -10.79 -12.36 -4.13
C ARG A 77 -11.87 -12.55 -5.19
N GLN A 78 -12.27 -11.50 -5.90
CA GLN A 78 -13.23 -11.59 -7.01
C GLN A 78 -12.72 -12.46 -8.16
N ARG A 79 -11.40 -12.46 -8.40
CA ARG A 79 -10.76 -13.32 -9.41
C ARG A 79 -10.49 -14.75 -8.91
N GLY A 80 -10.89 -15.09 -7.68
CA GLY A 80 -10.60 -16.38 -7.10
C GLY A 80 -9.11 -16.57 -6.82
N ILE A 81 -8.37 -15.51 -6.45
CA ILE A 81 -6.96 -15.56 -6.08
C ILE A 81 -6.81 -15.14 -4.61
N ASP A 82 -6.06 -15.91 -3.83
CA ASP A 82 -5.74 -15.56 -2.45
C ASP A 82 -4.74 -14.38 -2.42
N PRO A 83 -5.07 -13.26 -1.76
CA PRO A 83 -4.20 -12.08 -1.69
C PRO A 83 -2.86 -12.32 -0.98
N ILE A 84 -2.74 -13.33 -0.12
CA ILE A 84 -1.51 -13.58 0.65
C ILE A 84 -0.58 -14.49 -0.15
N THR A 85 -1.13 -15.56 -0.73
CA THR A 85 -0.34 -16.57 -1.42
C THR A 85 -0.24 -16.33 -2.93
N HIS A 86 -1.05 -15.41 -3.47
CA HIS A 86 -1.23 -15.16 -4.91
C HIS A 86 -1.55 -16.43 -5.71
N LYS A 87 -2.06 -17.47 -5.04
CA LYS A 87 -2.47 -18.73 -5.66
C LYS A 87 -3.98 -18.70 -5.95
N PRO A 88 -4.45 -19.41 -6.99
CA PRO A 88 -5.88 -19.63 -7.19
C PRO A 88 -6.51 -20.29 -5.96
N LEU A 89 -7.60 -19.72 -5.45
CA LEU A 89 -8.42 -20.22 -4.33
C LEU A 89 -8.93 -21.64 -4.60
N SER A 90 -9.08 -22.03 -5.87
CA SER A 90 -9.43 -23.40 -6.30
C SER A 90 -8.43 -24.48 -5.88
N LYS A 91 -7.21 -24.11 -5.44
CA LYS A 91 -6.22 -25.03 -4.85
C LYS A 91 -6.18 -25.01 -3.32
N VAL A 92 -6.76 -24.01 -2.66
CA VAL A 92 -6.68 -23.86 -1.19
C VAL A 92 -7.82 -24.58 -0.47
N GLU A 93 -8.96 -24.80 -1.12
CA GLU A 93 -10.07 -25.58 -0.55
C GLU A 93 -9.79 -27.09 -0.50
N LYS A 94 -8.82 -27.60 -1.27
CA LYS A 94 -8.43 -29.03 -1.23
C LYS A 94 -7.52 -29.42 -0.07
N ASP A 95 -6.88 -28.45 0.61
CA ASP A 95 -5.87 -28.72 1.66
C ASP A 95 -6.42 -28.51 3.09
N LYS A 96 -7.71 -28.17 3.26
CA LYS A 96 -8.33 -27.96 4.58
C LYS A 96 -9.30 -29.07 5.00
N GLU A 97 -9.44 -30.11 4.20
CA GLU A 97 -10.31 -31.26 4.47
C GLU A 97 -9.50 -32.55 4.41
N THR A 98 -8.47 -32.65 5.27
CA THR A 98 -7.85 -33.91 5.69
C THR A 98 -7.35 -33.78 7.11
#